data_AF-A0A928EXN5-F1
#
_entry.id   AF-A0A928EXN5-F1
#
_cell.length_a   1.000
_cell.length_b   1.000
_cell.length_c   1.000
_cell.angle_alpha   90.00
_cell.angle_beta   90.00
_cell.angle_gamma   90.00
#
_symmetry.space_group_name_H-M   'P 1'
#
loop_
_entity.id
_entity.type
_entity.pdbx_description
1 polymer ?
#
loop_
_entity_poly.entity_id
_entity_poly.type
_entity_poly.pdbx_seq_one_letter_code
_entity_poly.pdbx_strand_id
1 'polypeptide(L)'
;MLILASKSPRRRELIETLGRPFTVKTANADESLPEGISPEDAVTLLATRKAEAGAVGESPDDVVIGADTLVFYKGEPLGKPRDEADAVRILTLLSGTEHLVLTGVAVVHGGRTLAAADTSVVRFRQLTEKEILRYVKTGEPMDKAGAYGIQGKGGKLVDSYRGSFDNIIGLPCALLASLIDTAEKQYKMAKITQKLKEIYPSAECALKYGGDPWRLLVMGRLSAQCTDKRVNEVSIPLFEKYPTPEKMADADLAELQELVRPCGLHMTKGSDLKESAALLLSRFGGKLPDTMEELLLFPGVGRKIANLLLGDVFGKPAVVTDTHFIRICGRLGAYPEDEKNPAKIERIMTPLLDPKESADFCHRIVWFGRDICTARAPKCASCPLASLCDHSKK
;
A
#
# COMPACT_ATOMS: atom_id res chain seq x y z
N MET A 1 -4.98 -7.56 19.22
CA MET A 1 -3.77 -7.92 20.00
C MET A 1 -2.63 -8.22 19.01
N LEU A 2 -1.35 -8.05 19.36
CA LEU A 2 -0.27 -8.61 18.54
C LEU A 2 -0.03 -10.08 18.93
N ILE A 3 0.17 -10.96 17.95
CA ILE A 3 0.43 -12.38 18.19
C ILE A 3 1.71 -12.77 17.45
N LEU A 4 2.75 -13.14 18.19
CA LEU A 4 3.99 -13.64 17.63
C LEU A 4 3.90 -15.16 17.40
N ALA A 5 3.83 -15.58 16.15
CA ALA A 5 3.81 -16.98 15.71
C ALA A 5 5.24 -17.57 15.68
N SER A 6 5.92 -17.61 16.82
CA SER A 6 7.33 -18.03 16.90
C SER A 6 7.69 -18.69 18.23
N LYS A 7 8.52 -19.73 18.16
CA LYS A 7 9.17 -20.36 19.32
C LYS A 7 10.49 -19.70 19.73
N SER A 8 11.00 -18.75 18.93
CA SER A 8 12.31 -18.12 19.17
C SER A 8 12.25 -17.15 20.34
N PRO A 9 13.04 -17.34 21.42
CA PRO A 9 13.11 -16.40 22.54
C PRO A 9 13.67 -15.04 22.10
N ARG A 10 14.58 -15.01 21.12
CA ARG A 10 15.18 -13.78 20.60
C ARG A 10 14.16 -12.88 19.89
N ARG A 11 13.25 -13.49 19.12
CA ARG A 11 12.17 -12.74 18.46
C ARG A 11 11.17 -12.19 19.47
N ARG A 12 10.99 -12.87 20.61
CA ARG A 12 10.18 -12.38 21.73
C ARG A 12 10.80 -11.11 22.33
N GLU A 13 12.10 -11.14 22.62
CA GLU A 13 12.84 -9.97 23.12
C GLU A 13 12.78 -8.80 22.12
N LEU A 14 12.94 -9.07 20.82
CA LEU A 14 12.88 -8.01 19.80
C LEU A 14 11.48 -7.40 19.65
N ILE A 15 10.40 -8.19 19.69
CA ILE A 15 9.05 -7.65 19.54
C ILE A 15 8.65 -6.76 20.72
N GLU A 16 9.21 -6.98 21.92
CA GLU A 16 8.99 -6.12 23.10
C GLU A 16 9.43 -4.67 22.82
N THR A 17 10.44 -4.47 21.97
CA THR A 17 10.92 -3.14 21.59
C THR A 17 9.90 -2.31 20.81
N LEU A 18 8.86 -2.95 20.24
CA LEU A 18 7.74 -2.25 19.60
C LEU A 18 6.82 -1.54 20.61
N GLY A 19 6.94 -1.82 21.91
CA GLY A 19 6.16 -1.17 22.97
C GLY A 19 4.66 -1.50 22.93
N ARG A 20 4.27 -2.58 22.26
CA ARG A 20 2.86 -3.01 22.10
C ARG A 20 2.62 -4.32 22.84
N PRO A 21 1.48 -4.49 23.54
CA PRO A 21 1.10 -5.76 24.13
C PRO A 21 1.03 -6.85 23.07
N PHE A 22 1.62 -8.01 23.37
CA PHE A 22 1.59 -9.17 22.48
C PHE A 22 1.47 -10.48 23.26
N THR A 23 1.02 -11.52 22.57
CA THR A 23 1.06 -12.91 23.04
C THR A 23 1.92 -13.75 22.11
N VAL A 24 2.34 -14.92 22.57
CA VAL A 24 3.11 -15.87 21.76
C VAL A 24 2.26 -17.09 21.49
N LYS A 25 2.18 -17.49 20.23
CA LYS A 25 1.51 -18.70 19.79
C LYS A 25 2.49 -19.55 18.99
N THR A 26 2.44 -20.85 19.22
CA THR A 26 3.23 -21.81 18.44
C THR A 26 2.32 -22.48 17.44
N ALA A 27 2.61 -22.34 16.15
CA ALA A 27 1.95 -23.10 15.09
C ALA A 27 2.99 -23.94 14.36
N ASN A 28 2.59 -25.14 13.94
CA ASN A 28 3.40 -25.94 13.02
C ASN A 28 3.08 -25.49 11.60
N ALA A 29 4.11 -25.12 10.85
CA ALA A 29 4.01 -24.70 9.46
C ALA A 29 4.94 -25.58 8.62
N ASP A 30 4.60 -25.75 7.35
CA ASP A 30 5.46 -26.45 6.39
C ASP A 30 6.74 -25.63 6.13
N GLU A 31 7.90 -26.21 6.41
CA GLU A 31 9.21 -25.59 6.20
C GLU A 31 9.87 -26.00 4.86
N SER A 32 9.13 -26.71 3.99
CA SER A 32 9.61 -27.07 2.64
C SER A 32 9.82 -25.83 1.75
N LEU A 33 10.86 -25.84 0.92
CA LEU A 33 11.15 -24.78 -0.04
C LEU A 33 11.09 -25.32 -1.47
N PRO A 34 10.46 -24.59 -2.42
CA PRO A 34 10.52 -24.94 -3.84
C PRO A 34 11.95 -24.93 -4.38
N GLU A 35 12.27 -25.83 -5.30
CA GLU A 35 13.56 -25.79 -6.01
C GLU A 35 13.72 -24.48 -6.80
N GLY A 36 14.91 -23.89 -6.74
CA GLY A 36 15.23 -22.66 -7.47
C GLY A 36 14.60 -21.37 -6.92
N ILE A 37 13.93 -21.42 -5.77
CA ILE A 37 13.39 -20.21 -5.10
C ILE A 37 14.52 -19.24 -4.75
N SER A 38 14.29 -17.93 -4.91
CA SER A 38 15.26 -16.93 -4.50
C SER A 38 15.42 -16.91 -2.97
N PRO A 39 16.58 -16.50 -2.43
CA PRO A 39 16.78 -16.36 -0.98
C PRO A 39 15.72 -15.49 -0.28
N GLU A 40 15.33 -14.37 -0.91
CA GLU A 40 14.33 -13.43 -0.38
C GLU A 40 12.92 -14.04 -0.38
N ASP A 41 12.55 -14.72 -1.46
CA ASP A 41 11.26 -15.41 -1.56
C ASP A 41 11.18 -16.59 -0.57
N ALA A 42 12.29 -17.30 -0.34
CA ALA A 42 12.36 -18.41 0.60
C ALA A 42 11.99 -17.98 2.02
N VAL A 43 12.65 -16.95 2.54
CA VAL A 43 12.38 -16.47 3.91
C VAL A 43 11.00 -15.83 4.02
N THR A 44 10.53 -15.16 2.96
CA THR A 44 9.20 -14.53 2.91
C THR A 44 8.08 -15.58 2.89
N LEU A 45 8.26 -16.67 2.13
CA LEU A 45 7.33 -17.81 2.09
C LEU A 45 7.24 -18.49 3.46
N LEU A 46 8.38 -18.78 4.09
CA LEU A 46 8.41 -19.41 5.42
C LEU A 46 7.79 -18.52 6.49
N ALA A 47 8.07 -17.22 6.48
CA ALA A 47 7.45 -16.25 7.38
C ALA A 47 5.93 -16.20 7.18
N THR A 48 5.48 -16.18 5.92
CA THR A 48 4.05 -16.20 5.53
C THR A 48 3.35 -17.43 6.10
N ARG A 49 3.87 -18.63 5.83
CA ARG A 49 3.28 -19.87 6.34
C ARG A 49 3.20 -19.90 7.87
N LYS A 50 4.20 -19.35 8.57
CA LYS A 50 4.20 -19.24 10.04
C LYS A 50 3.12 -18.27 10.53
N ALA A 51 2.98 -17.11 9.89
CA ALA A 51 1.96 -16.13 10.23
C ALA A 51 0.54 -16.69 10.00
N GLU A 52 0.31 -17.31 8.84
CA GLU A 52 -0.99 -17.90 8.46
C GLU A 52 -1.37 -19.07 9.36
N ALA A 53 -0.44 -19.98 9.65
CA ALA A 53 -0.67 -21.07 10.61
C ALA A 53 -0.95 -20.52 12.03
N GLY A 54 -0.31 -19.41 12.41
CA GLY A 54 -0.59 -18.71 13.66
C GLY A 54 -1.98 -18.06 13.70
N ALA A 55 -2.49 -17.60 12.56
CA ALA A 55 -3.76 -16.90 12.44
C ALA A 55 -4.98 -17.81 12.50
N VAL A 56 -4.82 -19.13 12.32
CA VAL A 56 -5.91 -20.10 12.43
C VAL A 56 -6.55 -20.02 13.82
N GLY A 57 -7.84 -19.67 13.85
CA GLY A 57 -8.65 -19.55 15.06
C GLY A 57 -8.56 -18.21 15.79
N GLU A 58 -7.80 -17.24 15.28
CA GLU A 58 -7.67 -15.91 15.87
C GLU A 58 -8.73 -14.93 15.34
N SER A 59 -8.97 -13.84 16.08
CA SER A 59 -9.89 -12.79 15.62
C SER A 59 -9.33 -12.07 14.39
N PRO A 60 -10.18 -11.65 13.43
CA PRO A 60 -9.75 -10.75 12.35
C PRO A 60 -9.15 -9.43 12.83
N ASP A 61 -9.46 -9.00 14.06
CA ASP A 61 -8.89 -7.81 14.70
C ASP A 61 -7.50 -8.03 15.31
N ASP A 62 -7.02 -9.27 15.37
CA ASP A 62 -5.66 -9.59 15.81
C ASP A 62 -4.67 -9.44 14.66
N VAL A 63 -3.43 -9.10 15.01
CA VAL A 63 -2.31 -8.94 14.08
C VAL A 63 -1.34 -10.07 14.38
N VAL A 64 -1.23 -11.03 13.45
CA VAL A 64 -0.39 -12.21 13.62
C VAL A 64 0.90 -12.06 12.85
N ILE A 65 2.02 -12.30 13.51
CA ILE A 65 3.36 -12.02 13.00
C ILE A 65 4.13 -13.33 12.88
N GLY A 66 4.53 -13.66 11.66
CA GLY A 66 5.47 -14.73 11.35
C GLY A 66 6.83 -14.16 10.98
N ALA A 67 7.89 -14.92 11.26
CA ALA A 67 9.24 -14.56 10.83
C ALA A 67 10.07 -15.82 10.57
N ASP A 68 10.97 -15.74 9.59
CA ASP A 68 11.94 -16.80 9.32
C ASP A 68 13.30 -16.23 8.92
N THR A 69 14.39 -16.92 9.28
CA THR A 69 15.75 -16.40 9.12
C THR A 69 16.65 -17.48 8.55
N LEU A 70 17.29 -17.18 7.43
CA LEU A 70 18.26 -18.05 6.76
C LEU A 70 19.57 -17.32 6.56
N VAL A 71 20.68 -18.07 6.66
CA VAL A 71 22.01 -17.58 6.34
C VAL A 71 22.41 -18.14 4.99
N PHE A 72 23.01 -17.34 4.12
CA PHE A 72 23.46 -17.79 2.80
C PHE A 72 24.94 -17.53 2.62
N TYR A 73 25.65 -18.55 2.14
CA TYR A 73 27.06 -18.47 1.80
C TYR A 73 27.26 -18.96 0.37
N LYS A 74 27.79 -18.09 -0.50
CA LYS A 74 27.97 -18.37 -1.94
C LYS A 74 26.71 -18.91 -2.64
N GLY A 75 25.55 -18.40 -2.26
CA GLY A 75 24.24 -18.79 -2.82
C GLY A 75 23.58 -19.99 -2.13
N GLU A 76 24.31 -20.72 -1.26
CA GLU A 76 23.79 -21.90 -0.58
C GLU A 76 23.25 -21.57 0.83
N PRO A 77 22.06 -22.07 1.20
CA PRO A 77 21.50 -21.85 2.53
C PRO A 77 22.24 -22.67 3.60
N LEU A 78 22.60 -21.99 4.69
CA LEU A 78 23.17 -22.54 5.91
C LEU A 78 22.13 -22.46 7.03
N GLY A 79 21.40 -23.56 7.20
CA GLY A 79 20.40 -23.71 8.26
C GLY A 79 21.00 -23.85 9.66
N LYS A 80 20.20 -24.40 10.58
CA LYS A 80 20.68 -24.81 11.90
C LYS A 80 21.58 -26.06 11.75
N PRO A 81 22.69 -26.16 12.49
CA PRO A 81 23.56 -27.33 12.40
C PRO A 81 22.83 -28.58 12.89
N ARG A 82 23.06 -29.71 12.22
CA ARG A 82 22.48 -31.01 12.61
C ARG A 82 23.12 -31.58 13.88
N ASP A 83 24.43 -31.35 14.03
CA ASP A 83 25.26 -31.81 15.13
C ASP A 83 26.48 -30.87 15.30
N GLU A 84 27.33 -31.15 16.29
CA GLU A 84 28.53 -30.34 16.55
C GLU A 84 29.52 -30.34 15.37
N ALA A 85 29.64 -31.45 14.63
CA ALA A 85 30.54 -31.53 13.49
C ALA A 85 30.07 -30.64 12.33
N ASP A 86 28.77 -30.59 12.09
CA ASP A 86 28.14 -29.69 11.13
C ASP A 86 28.29 -28.23 11.56
N ALA A 87 28.18 -27.93 12.87
CA ALA A 87 28.45 -26.60 13.40
C ALA A 87 29.90 -26.16 13.14
N VAL A 88 30.88 -27.04 13.39
CA VAL A 88 32.29 -26.79 13.06
C VAL A 88 32.46 -26.52 11.56
N ARG A 89 31.87 -27.37 10.71
CA ARG A 89 31.93 -27.20 9.24
C ARG A 89 31.39 -25.84 8.81
N ILE A 90 30.22 -25.44 9.30
CA ILE A 90 29.60 -24.14 8.99
C ILE A 90 30.50 -22.99 9.42
N LEU A 91 30.99 -22.99 10.66
CA LEU A 91 31.85 -21.93 11.18
C LEU A 91 33.18 -21.83 10.44
N THR A 92 33.75 -22.95 10.01
CA THR A 92 34.94 -22.99 9.17
C THR A 92 34.69 -22.38 7.79
N LEU A 93 33.53 -22.66 7.17
CA LEU A 93 33.17 -22.05 5.88
C LEU A 93 33.04 -20.52 5.96
N LEU A 94 32.46 -20.02 7.06
CA LEU A 94 32.20 -18.60 7.27
C LEU A 94 33.45 -17.82 7.71
N SER A 95 34.41 -18.48 8.36
CA SER A 95 35.65 -17.85 8.88
C SER A 95 36.38 -17.01 7.83
N GLY A 96 36.63 -15.74 8.15
CA GLY A 96 37.36 -14.80 7.28
C GLY A 96 36.58 -14.34 6.04
N THR A 97 35.30 -14.68 5.92
CA THR A 97 34.47 -14.37 4.74
C THR A 97 33.25 -13.52 5.07
N GLU A 98 32.56 -13.05 4.03
CA GLU A 98 31.23 -12.44 4.14
C GLU A 98 30.14 -13.46 3.79
N HIS A 99 29.03 -13.37 4.51
CA HIS A 99 27.79 -14.13 4.23
C HIS A 99 26.57 -13.23 4.40
N LEU A 100 25.46 -13.64 3.80
CA LEU A 100 24.19 -12.93 3.90
C LEU A 100 23.34 -13.53 5.01
N VAL A 101 22.64 -12.68 5.75
CA VAL A 101 21.60 -13.06 6.71
C VAL A 101 20.32 -12.41 6.26
N LEU A 102 19.35 -13.23 5.86
CA LEU A 102 18.05 -12.80 5.38
C LEU A 102 17.00 -13.17 6.41
N THR A 103 16.15 -12.22 6.78
CA THR A 103 14.94 -12.50 7.57
C THR A 103 13.71 -12.03 6.83
N GLY A 104 12.81 -12.97 6.58
CA GLY A 104 11.45 -12.71 6.13
C GLY A 104 10.56 -12.42 7.33
N VAL A 105 9.67 -11.46 7.19
CA VAL A 105 8.59 -11.16 8.14
C VAL A 105 7.27 -11.15 7.39
N ALA A 106 6.23 -11.67 8.03
CA ALA A 106 4.87 -11.65 7.51
C ALA A 106 3.89 -11.22 8.59
N VAL A 107 2.88 -10.46 8.18
CA VAL A 107 1.81 -9.93 9.02
C VAL A 107 0.48 -10.36 8.42
N VAL A 108 -0.31 -11.11 9.19
CA VAL A 108 -1.69 -11.46 8.87
C VAL A 108 -2.61 -10.58 9.70
N HIS A 109 -3.53 -9.86 9.03
CA HIS A 109 -4.54 -9.05 9.69
C HIS A 109 -5.79 -8.93 8.80
N GLY A 110 -6.98 -9.09 9.37
CA GLY A 110 -8.22 -8.98 8.60
C GLY A 110 -8.35 -9.96 7.43
N GLY A 111 -7.69 -11.13 7.50
CA GLY A 111 -7.67 -12.13 6.43
C GLY A 111 -6.75 -11.80 5.25
N ARG A 112 -5.90 -10.77 5.35
CA ARG A 112 -4.88 -10.42 4.37
C ARG A 112 -3.48 -10.69 4.95
N THR A 113 -2.57 -11.09 4.08
CA THR A 113 -1.15 -11.30 4.43
C THR A 113 -0.27 -10.30 3.70
N LEU A 114 0.58 -9.59 4.45
CA LEU A 114 1.68 -8.80 3.90
C LEU A 114 3.00 -9.43 4.33
N ALA A 115 3.97 -9.54 3.44
CA ALA A 115 5.27 -10.11 3.76
C ALA A 115 6.39 -9.40 2.99
N ALA A 116 7.57 -9.34 3.60
CA ALA A 116 8.77 -8.78 3.03
C ALA A 116 10.01 -9.37 3.73
N ALA A 117 11.18 -9.18 3.14
CA ALA A 117 12.45 -9.60 3.70
C ALA A 117 13.40 -8.42 3.88
N ASP A 118 14.33 -8.55 4.83
CA ASP A 118 15.48 -7.67 4.99
C ASP A 118 16.77 -8.49 4.91
N THR A 119 17.85 -7.86 4.42
CA THR A 119 19.13 -8.51 4.14
C THR A 119 20.26 -7.76 4.82
N SER A 120 21.03 -8.49 5.64
CA SER A 120 22.25 -7.99 6.27
C SER A 120 23.45 -8.79 5.78
N VAL A 121 24.60 -8.11 5.63
CA VAL A 121 25.88 -8.75 5.32
C VAL A 121 26.68 -8.83 6.61
N VAL A 122 27.17 -10.02 6.94
CA VAL A 122 28.02 -10.24 8.13
C VAL A 122 29.37 -10.75 7.67
N ARG A 123 30.44 -10.16 8.21
CA ARG A 123 31.82 -10.59 7.99
C ARG A 123 32.36 -11.22 9.26
N PHE A 124 32.91 -12.42 9.16
CA PHE A 124 33.64 -13.03 10.27
C PHE A 124 35.10 -12.60 10.26
N ARG A 125 35.68 -12.54 11.46
CA ARG A 125 37.13 -12.53 11.62
C ARG A 125 37.72 -13.82 11.06
N GLN A 126 39.02 -13.83 10.83
CA GLN A 126 39.72 -15.10 10.66
C GLN A 126 39.68 -15.86 11.99
N LEU A 127 39.03 -17.04 12.00
CA LEU A 127 38.88 -17.88 13.19
C LEU A 127 39.91 -19.01 13.17
N THR A 128 40.46 -19.31 14.33
CA THR A 128 41.26 -20.53 14.53
C THR A 128 40.36 -21.72 14.85
N GLU A 129 40.80 -22.93 14.51
CA GLU A 129 40.08 -24.17 14.85
C GLU A 129 39.78 -24.27 16.36
N LYS A 130 40.72 -23.84 17.20
CA LYS A 130 40.55 -23.80 18.66
C LYS A 130 39.45 -22.84 19.12
N GLU A 131 39.27 -21.70 18.45
CA GLU A 131 38.16 -20.77 18.72
C GLU A 131 36.81 -21.39 18.31
N ILE A 132 36.75 -22.01 17.12
CA ILE A 132 35.54 -22.66 16.59
C ILE A 132 35.10 -23.77 17.55
N LEU A 133 35.99 -24.71 17.88
CA LEU A 133 35.68 -25.81 18.80
C LEU A 133 35.26 -25.31 20.18
N ARG A 134 35.88 -24.24 20.68
CA ARG A 134 35.49 -23.62 21.96
C ARG A 134 34.09 -23.03 21.89
N TYR A 135 33.72 -22.37 20.79
CA TYR A 135 32.39 -21.79 20.61
C TYR A 135 31.32 -22.87 20.46
N VAL A 136 31.57 -23.93 19.68
CA VAL A 136 30.64 -25.07 19.53
C VAL A 136 30.33 -25.72 20.86
N LYS A 137 31.34 -25.93 21.72
CA LYS A 137 31.16 -26.47 23.09
C LYS A 137 30.28 -25.62 24.00
N THR A 138 29.97 -24.38 23.65
CA THR A 138 29.03 -23.55 24.43
C THR A 138 27.57 -23.96 24.22
N GLY A 139 27.26 -24.75 23.20
CA GLY A 139 25.90 -25.11 22.80
C GLY A 139 25.12 -23.98 22.09
N GLU A 140 25.61 -22.74 22.15
CA GLU A 140 24.96 -21.58 21.52
C GLU A 140 24.72 -21.74 20.00
N PRO A 141 25.59 -22.40 19.21
CA PRO A 141 25.36 -22.57 17.77
C PRO A 141 24.10 -23.36 17.38
N MET A 142 23.65 -24.28 18.24
CA MET A 142 22.83 -25.41 17.80
C MET A 142 21.41 -25.05 17.36
N ASP A 143 20.85 -23.96 17.89
CA ASP A 143 19.49 -23.51 17.57
C ASP A 143 19.45 -22.34 16.57
N LYS A 144 20.57 -22.01 15.91
CA LYS A 144 20.73 -20.78 15.11
C LYS A 144 21.13 -21.07 13.67
N ALA A 145 20.51 -20.36 12.73
CA ALA A 145 20.91 -20.38 11.34
C ALA A 145 22.37 -19.88 11.21
N GLY A 146 23.16 -20.53 10.35
CA GLY A 146 24.59 -20.24 10.22
C GLY A 146 25.44 -20.60 11.45
N ALA A 147 24.88 -21.32 12.43
CA ALA A 147 25.59 -21.81 13.62
C ALA A 147 26.20 -20.71 14.52
N TYR A 148 25.63 -19.49 14.54
CA TYR A 148 26.07 -18.44 15.47
C TYR A 148 24.95 -17.49 15.90
N GLY A 149 25.15 -16.79 17.01
CA GLY A 149 24.28 -15.72 17.48
C GLY A 149 25.04 -14.43 17.74
N ILE A 150 24.75 -13.37 16.98
CA ILE A 150 25.48 -12.10 17.10
C ILE A 150 25.26 -11.40 18.45
N GLN A 151 24.10 -11.60 19.09
CA GLN A 151 23.81 -11.05 20.43
C GLN A 151 24.53 -11.80 21.57
N GLY A 152 25.04 -13.01 21.28
CA GLY A 152 25.62 -13.91 22.26
C GLY A 152 27.14 -13.96 22.19
N LYS A 153 27.72 -15.09 22.60
CA LYS A 153 29.17 -15.33 22.48
C LYS A 153 29.62 -15.33 21.02
N GLY A 154 28.72 -15.65 20.08
CA GLY A 154 28.95 -15.59 18.64
C GLY A 154 29.27 -14.20 18.11
N GLY A 155 28.86 -13.13 18.81
CA GLY A 155 29.24 -11.76 18.46
C GLY A 155 30.75 -11.54 18.44
N LYS A 156 31.52 -12.32 19.23
CA LYS A 156 32.99 -12.27 19.21
C LYS A 156 33.61 -12.82 17.93
N LEU A 157 32.85 -13.56 17.11
CA LEU A 157 33.31 -14.10 15.82
C LEU A 157 33.20 -13.08 14.69
N VAL A 158 32.29 -12.10 14.86
CA VAL A 158 31.98 -11.08 13.86
C VAL A 158 33.06 -9.99 13.87
N ASP A 159 33.55 -9.65 12.68
CA ASP A 159 34.46 -8.53 12.44
C ASP A 159 33.66 -7.24 12.19
N SER A 160 32.70 -7.32 11.27
CA SER A 160 31.85 -6.20 10.88
C SER A 160 30.53 -6.71 10.29
N TYR A 161 29.52 -5.84 10.22
CA TYR A 161 28.28 -6.11 9.51
C TYR A 161 27.76 -4.84 8.82
N ARG A 162 26.95 -5.04 7.77
CA ARG A 162 26.21 -3.99 7.07
C ARG A 162 24.73 -4.40 7.03
N GLY A 163 23.82 -3.44 7.18
CA GLY A 163 22.38 -3.72 7.29
C GLY A 163 21.90 -3.72 8.74
N SER A 164 20.69 -4.23 8.98
CA SER A 164 20.05 -4.13 10.29
C SER A 164 20.54 -5.19 11.28
N PHE A 165 20.75 -4.80 12.53
CA PHE A 165 21.22 -5.69 13.59
C PHE A 165 20.13 -6.65 14.07
N ASP A 166 18.89 -6.15 14.20
CA ASP A 166 17.71 -6.94 14.56
C ASP A 166 17.34 -7.96 13.45
N ASN A 167 17.60 -7.63 12.17
CA ASN A 167 17.54 -8.56 11.05
C ASN A 167 18.50 -9.74 11.24
N ILE A 168 19.75 -9.49 11.66
CA ILE A 168 20.73 -10.56 11.91
C ILE A 168 20.27 -11.47 13.07
N ILE A 169 19.63 -10.90 14.09
CA ILE A 169 19.07 -11.66 15.22
C ILE A 169 17.85 -12.48 14.79
N GLY A 170 17.07 -11.96 13.84
CA GLY A 170 15.98 -12.67 13.19
C GLY A 170 14.60 -11.99 13.27
N LEU A 171 14.55 -10.68 13.50
CA LEU A 171 13.33 -9.88 13.38
C LEU A 171 13.67 -8.42 12.98
N PRO A 172 13.57 -8.02 11.71
CA PRO A 172 13.78 -6.64 11.29
C PRO A 172 12.63 -5.74 11.79
N CYS A 173 12.79 -5.11 12.95
CA CYS A 173 11.71 -4.42 13.67
C CYS A 173 11.19 -3.20 12.90
N ALA A 174 12.04 -2.46 12.19
CA ALA A 174 11.62 -1.32 11.38
C ALA A 174 10.72 -1.76 10.20
N LEU A 175 11.12 -2.83 9.48
CA LEU A 175 10.32 -3.42 8.41
C LEU A 175 9.00 -3.96 8.95
N LEU A 176 9.06 -4.72 10.06
CA LEU A 176 7.88 -5.26 10.72
C LEU A 176 6.90 -4.17 11.15
N ALA A 177 7.37 -3.09 11.77
CA ALA A 177 6.53 -1.98 12.19
C ALA A 177 5.81 -1.33 10.99
N SER A 178 6.51 -1.17 9.86
CA SER A 178 5.91 -0.66 8.63
C SER A 178 4.86 -1.61 8.04
N LEU A 179 5.08 -2.92 8.08
CA LEU A 179 4.10 -3.91 7.63
C LEU A 179 2.85 -3.92 8.53
N ILE A 180 3.03 -3.83 9.85
CA ILE A 180 1.92 -3.77 10.81
C ILE A 180 1.05 -2.53 10.55
N ASP A 181 1.67 -1.35 10.44
CA ASP A 181 0.94 -0.10 10.15
C ASP A 181 0.17 -0.19 8.83
N THR A 182 0.78 -0.76 7.79
CA THR A 182 0.14 -0.95 6.49
C THR A 182 -1.04 -1.93 6.57
N ALA A 183 -0.87 -3.06 7.26
CA ALA A 183 -1.91 -4.06 7.44
C ALA A 183 -3.12 -3.50 8.21
N GLU A 184 -2.87 -2.80 9.32
CA GLU A 184 -3.90 -2.14 10.13
C GLU A 184 -4.66 -1.07 9.33
N LYS A 185 -3.96 -0.28 8.52
CA LYS A 185 -4.59 0.69 7.60
C LYS A 185 -5.43 0.00 6.54
N GLN A 186 -4.93 -1.04 5.89
CA GLN A 186 -5.69 -1.81 4.90
C GLN A 186 -6.98 -2.38 5.49
N TYR A 187 -6.90 -2.96 6.69
CA TYR A 187 -8.07 -3.52 7.37
C TYR A 187 -9.07 -2.45 7.80
N LYS A 188 -8.60 -1.32 8.35
CA LYS A 188 -9.42 -0.15 8.66
C LYS A 188 -10.15 0.37 7.42
N MET A 189 -9.42 0.52 6.31
CA MET A 189 -9.98 0.99 5.04
C MET A 189 -10.98 0.00 4.43
N ALA A 190 -10.75 -1.30 4.56
CA ALA A 190 -11.71 -2.32 4.13
C ALA A 190 -13.03 -2.23 4.93
N LYS A 191 -12.97 -2.08 6.26
CA LYS A 191 -14.15 -1.87 7.11
C LYS A 191 -14.90 -0.58 6.75
N ILE A 192 -14.18 0.50 6.49
CA ILE A 192 -14.77 1.79 6.07
C ILE A 192 -15.44 1.63 4.71
N THR A 193 -14.78 0.96 3.75
CA THR A 193 -15.32 0.71 2.41
C THR A 193 -16.64 -0.05 2.49
N GLN A 194 -16.70 -1.10 3.32
CA GLN A 194 -17.92 -1.88 3.53
C GLN A 194 -19.05 -1.02 4.13
N LYS A 195 -18.78 -0.26 5.19
CA LYS A 195 -19.79 0.64 5.80
C LYS A 195 -20.29 1.70 4.81
N LEU A 196 -19.40 2.28 4.03
CA LEU A 196 -19.77 3.26 3.00
C LEU A 196 -20.61 2.62 1.89
N LYS A 197 -20.34 1.38 1.52
CA LYS A 197 -21.13 0.62 0.54
C LYS A 197 -22.55 0.34 1.04
N GLU A 198 -22.73 0.07 2.33
CA GLU A 198 -24.05 -0.11 2.95
C GLU A 198 -24.86 1.20 2.98
N ILE A 199 -24.21 2.32 3.27
CA ILE A 199 -24.87 3.65 3.34
C ILE A 199 -25.16 4.18 1.93
N TYR A 200 -24.24 3.95 0.99
CA TYR A 200 -24.28 4.48 -0.37
C TYR A 200 -24.08 3.36 -1.42
N PRO A 201 -25.03 2.42 -1.55
CA PRO A 201 -24.89 1.26 -2.44
C PRO A 201 -24.87 1.65 -3.93
N SER A 202 -25.55 2.75 -4.27
CA SER A 202 -25.68 3.27 -5.64
C SER A 202 -24.92 4.59 -5.82
N ALA A 203 -23.82 4.78 -5.09
CA ALA A 203 -22.98 5.96 -5.24
C ALA A 203 -22.34 5.98 -6.63
N GLU A 204 -22.85 6.83 -7.50
CA GLU A 204 -22.29 7.10 -8.82
C GLU A 204 -21.60 8.46 -8.86
N CYS A 205 -20.89 8.72 -9.96
CA CYS A 205 -20.33 10.01 -10.27
C CYS A 205 -21.37 11.13 -10.13
N ALA A 206 -21.01 12.21 -9.46
CA ALA A 206 -21.89 13.37 -9.30
C ALA A 206 -22.12 14.17 -10.60
N LEU A 207 -21.30 13.93 -11.63
CA LEU A 207 -21.45 14.53 -12.96
C LEU A 207 -22.43 13.70 -13.80
N LYS A 208 -23.46 14.35 -14.34
CA LYS A 208 -24.54 13.69 -15.10
C LYS A 208 -24.17 13.51 -16.58
N TYR A 209 -23.13 12.72 -16.84
CA TYR A 209 -22.59 12.53 -18.19
C TYR A 209 -23.37 11.49 -19.04
N GLY A 210 -24.30 10.75 -18.43
CA GLY A 210 -25.22 9.85 -19.13
C GLY A 210 -24.58 8.62 -19.75
N GLY A 211 -23.42 8.19 -19.24
CA GLY A 211 -22.68 7.06 -19.79
C GLY A 211 -21.78 7.39 -20.99
N ASP A 212 -21.79 8.64 -21.46
CA ASP A 212 -20.94 9.10 -22.57
C ASP A 212 -19.53 9.52 -22.08
N PRO A 213 -18.47 8.79 -22.46
CA PRO A 213 -17.10 9.11 -22.06
C PRO A 213 -16.64 10.52 -22.45
N TRP A 214 -17.05 11.00 -23.62
CA TRP A 214 -16.69 12.34 -24.09
C TRP A 214 -17.29 13.41 -23.18
N ARG A 215 -18.57 13.24 -22.83
CA ARG A 215 -19.23 14.14 -21.87
C ARG A 215 -18.51 14.14 -20.52
N LEU A 216 -18.06 12.98 -20.04
CA LEU A 216 -17.33 12.92 -18.77
C LEU A 216 -16.00 13.66 -18.82
N LEU A 217 -15.24 13.59 -19.93
CA LEU A 217 -14.01 14.38 -20.08
C LEU A 217 -14.31 15.89 -20.04
N VAL A 218 -15.27 16.35 -20.84
CA VAL A 218 -15.68 17.76 -20.91
C VAL A 218 -16.15 18.26 -19.54
N MET A 219 -17.06 17.53 -18.89
CA MET A 219 -17.59 17.88 -17.58
C MET A 219 -16.50 17.82 -16.50
N GLY A 220 -15.60 16.84 -16.56
CA GLY A 220 -14.43 16.72 -15.69
C GLY A 220 -13.53 17.94 -15.81
N ARG A 221 -13.26 18.41 -17.03
CA ARG A 221 -12.49 19.65 -17.28
C ARG A 221 -13.20 20.88 -16.70
N LEU A 222 -14.52 20.98 -16.89
CA LEU A 222 -15.32 22.08 -16.34
C LEU A 222 -15.36 22.10 -14.80
N SER A 223 -15.23 20.94 -14.15
CA SER A 223 -15.24 20.80 -12.68
C SER A 223 -14.07 21.46 -11.96
N ALA A 224 -13.00 21.81 -12.67
CA ALA A 224 -11.87 22.51 -12.07
C ALA A 224 -12.32 23.86 -11.47
N GLN A 225 -12.21 24.00 -10.15
CA GLN A 225 -12.68 25.16 -9.39
C GLN A 225 -14.17 25.49 -9.61
N CYS A 226 -14.98 24.47 -9.90
CA CYS A 226 -16.41 24.59 -10.11
C CYS A 226 -17.14 23.49 -9.33
N THR A 227 -18.40 23.73 -8.95
CA THR A 227 -19.21 22.70 -8.29
C THR A 227 -19.87 21.80 -9.31
N ASP A 228 -20.00 20.51 -9.00
CA ASP A 228 -20.67 19.56 -9.91
C ASP A 228 -22.10 19.99 -10.25
N LYS A 229 -22.82 20.63 -9.31
CA LYS A 229 -24.14 21.22 -9.56
C LYS A 229 -24.09 22.22 -10.71
N ARG A 230 -23.16 23.18 -10.65
CA ARG A 230 -23.00 24.20 -11.68
C ARG A 230 -22.56 23.58 -13.01
N VAL A 231 -21.64 22.61 -12.99
CA VAL A 231 -21.22 21.90 -14.20
C VAL A 231 -22.41 21.20 -14.85
N ASN A 232 -23.22 20.48 -14.08
CA ASN A 232 -24.42 19.80 -14.58
C ASN A 232 -25.42 20.78 -15.21
N GLU A 233 -25.64 21.95 -14.59
CA GLU A 233 -26.51 23.01 -15.14
C GLU A 233 -25.98 23.56 -16.47
N VAL A 234 -24.68 23.85 -16.55
CA VAL A 234 -24.02 24.38 -17.76
C VAL A 234 -23.95 23.34 -18.88
N SER A 235 -23.84 22.07 -18.53
CA SER A 235 -23.68 20.98 -19.50
C SER A 235 -24.91 20.76 -20.37
N ILE A 236 -26.11 21.14 -19.90
CA ILE A 236 -27.36 21.01 -20.67
C ILE A 236 -27.29 21.86 -21.96
N PRO A 237 -27.22 23.20 -21.89
CA PRO A 237 -27.14 24.01 -23.11
C PRO A 237 -25.82 23.81 -23.86
N LEU A 238 -24.74 23.40 -23.18
CA LEU A 238 -23.47 23.04 -23.84
C LEU A 238 -23.64 21.89 -24.81
N PHE A 239 -24.23 20.77 -24.37
CA PHE A 239 -24.38 19.58 -25.21
C PHE A 239 -25.61 19.63 -26.13
N GLU A 240 -26.58 20.51 -25.88
CA GLU A 240 -27.61 20.84 -26.88
C GLU A 240 -26.97 21.51 -28.10
N LYS A 241 -26.02 22.42 -27.86
CA LYS A 241 -25.38 23.21 -28.91
C LYS A 241 -24.20 22.49 -29.57
N TYR A 242 -23.39 21.79 -28.78
CA TYR A 242 -22.19 21.06 -29.20
C TYR A 242 -22.25 19.59 -28.73
N PRO A 243 -23.11 18.77 -29.33
CA PRO A 243 -23.39 17.41 -28.86
C PRO A 243 -22.25 16.40 -29.05
N THR A 244 -21.33 16.66 -29.98
CA THR A 244 -20.27 15.72 -30.37
C THR A 244 -18.90 16.38 -30.38
N PRO A 245 -17.79 15.60 -30.34
CA PRO A 245 -16.44 16.13 -30.50
C PRO A 245 -16.27 16.96 -31.78
N GLU A 246 -16.83 16.53 -32.92
CA GLU A 246 -16.75 17.27 -34.19
C GLU A 246 -17.37 18.65 -34.07
N LYS A 247 -18.59 18.74 -33.51
CA LYS A 247 -19.27 20.02 -33.29
C LYS A 247 -18.52 20.92 -32.31
N MET A 248 -17.88 20.35 -31.30
CA MET A 248 -17.10 21.13 -30.33
C MET A 248 -15.74 21.57 -30.89
N ALA A 249 -15.10 20.77 -31.75
CA ALA A 249 -13.88 21.13 -32.45
C ALA A 249 -14.11 22.28 -33.47
N ASP A 250 -15.29 22.32 -34.09
CA ASP A 250 -15.70 23.38 -35.03
C ASP A 250 -16.35 24.59 -34.34
N ALA A 251 -16.52 24.57 -33.02
CA ALA A 251 -17.24 25.60 -32.28
C ALA A 251 -16.62 26.99 -32.44
N ASP A 252 -17.44 28.05 -32.49
CA ASP A 252 -16.94 29.41 -32.30
C ASP A 252 -16.38 29.54 -30.88
N LEU A 253 -15.13 30.00 -30.76
CA LEU A 253 -14.41 29.99 -29.48
C LEU A 253 -15.03 30.98 -28.50
N ALA A 254 -15.40 32.18 -28.96
CA ALA A 254 -15.99 33.20 -28.10
C ALA A 254 -17.35 32.76 -27.57
N GLU A 255 -18.16 32.13 -28.42
CA GLU A 255 -19.45 31.56 -28.04
C GLU A 255 -19.31 30.39 -27.05
N LEU A 256 -18.36 29.48 -27.28
CA LEU A 256 -18.07 28.37 -26.36
C LEU A 256 -17.60 28.89 -24.99
N GLN A 257 -16.73 29.90 -24.98
CA GLN A 257 -16.24 30.56 -23.76
C GLN A 257 -17.38 31.24 -22.99
N GLU A 258 -18.30 31.93 -23.66
CA GLU A 258 -19.45 32.53 -23.00
C GLU A 258 -20.39 31.47 -22.42
N LEU A 259 -20.61 30.37 -23.15
CA LEU A 259 -21.47 29.28 -22.69
C LEU A 259 -20.96 28.62 -21.40
N VAL A 260 -19.64 28.49 -21.26
CA VAL A 260 -19.00 27.93 -20.05
C VAL A 260 -18.58 28.98 -19.03
N ARG A 261 -18.89 30.27 -19.25
CA ARG A 261 -18.61 31.38 -18.32
C ARG A 261 -19.05 31.11 -16.88
N PRO A 262 -20.23 30.52 -16.62
CA PRO A 262 -20.67 30.23 -15.25
C PRO A 262 -19.78 29.23 -14.49
N CYS A 263 -18.92 28.46 -15.19
CA CYS A 263 -17.97 27.55 -14.57
C CYS A 263 -16.65 28.21 -14.12
N GLY A 264 -16.43 29.50 -14.41
CA GLY A 264 -15.17 30.21 -14.11
C GLY A 264 -13.99 29.71 -14.94
N LEU A 265 -12.91 30.50 -15.05
CA LEU A 265 -11.74 30.21 -15.92
C LEU A 265 -12.15 29.89 -17.38
N HIS A 266 -13.23 30.52 -17.84
CA HIS A 266 -13.95 30.14 -19.05
C HIS A 266 -13.15 30.34 -20.33
N MET A 267 -12.26 31.34 -20.38
CA MET A 267 -11.33 31.53 -21.49
C MET A 267 -10.47 30.28 -21.73
N THR A 268 -9.77 29.82 -20.70
CA THR A 268 -8.92 28.62 -20.76
C THR A 268 -9.77 27.36 -20.94
N LYS A 269 -10.87 27.21 -20.20
CA LYS A 269 -11.74 26.04 -20.34
C LYS A 269 -12.30 25.91 -21.76
N GLY A 270 -12.77 27.00 -22.36
CA GLY A 270 -13.26 26.99 -23.75
C GLY A 270 -12.19 26.57 -24.74
N SER A 271 -10.96 27.10 -24.61
CA SER A 271 -9.81 26.67 -25.42
C SER A 271 -9.53 25.18 -25.25
N ASP A 272 -9.41 24.73 -23.99
CA ASP A 272 -9.10 23.34 -23.66
C ASP A 272 -10.14 22.37 -24.22
N LEU A 273 -11.43 22.71 -24.19
CA LEU A 273 -12.50 21.87 -24.72
C LEU A 273 -12.39 21.72 -26.25
N LYS A 274 -12.17 22.83 -26.96
CA LYS A 274 -12.01 22.84 -28.42
C LYS A 274 -10.75 22.08 -28.85
N GLU A 275 -9.64 22.30 -28.16
CA GLU A 275 -8.37 21.60 -28.39
C GLU A 275 -8.46 20.11 -28.05
N SER A 276 -9.13 19.75 -26.95
CA SER A 276 -9.38 18.36 -26.56
C SER A 276 -10.20 17.63 -27.62
N ALA A 277 -11.21 18.30 -28.19
CA ALA A 277 -12.04 17.74 -29.25
C ALA A 277 -11.22 17.49 -30.52
N ALA A 278 -10.40 18.47 -30.93
CA ALA A 278 -9.51 18.33 -32.07
C ALA A 278 -8.46 17.22 -31.87
N LEU A 279 -7.87 17.11 -30.67
CA LEU A 279 -6.93 16.05 -30.32
C LEU A 279 -7.59 14.68 -30.36
N LEU A 280 -8.80 14.54 -29.81
CA LEU A 280 -9.56 13.29 -29.82
C LEU A 280 -9.77 12.77 -31.25
N LEU A 281 -10.17 13.65 -32.16
CA LEU A 281 -10.45 13.31 -33.56
C LEU A 281 -9.17 12.98 -34.32
N SER A 282 -8.16 13.84 -34.22
CA SER A 282 -6.93 13.73 -35.02
C SER A 282 -6.01 12.60 -34.57
N ARG A 283 -5.84 12.39 -33.25
CA ARG A 283 -4.87 11.44 -32.70
C ARG A 283 -5.49 10.11 -32.30
N PHE A 284 -6.73 10.12 -31.82
CA PHE A 284 -7.39 8.95 -31.24
C PHE A 284 -8.64 8.48 -32.00
N GLY A 285 -8.90 9.05 -33.18
CA GLY A 285 -9.98 8.60 -34.06
C GLY A 285 -11.38 8.72 -33.44
N GLY A 286 -11.58 9.71 -32.57
CA GLY A 286 -12.88 9.96 -31.92
C GLY A 286 -13.15 9.12 -30.66
N LYS A 287 -12.21 8.28 -30.21
CA LYS A 287 -12.35 7.44 -29.01
C LYS A 287 -11.36 7.85 -27.93
N LEU A 288 -11.79 7.91 -26.67
CA LEU A 288 -10.87 8.25 -25.58
C LEU A 288 -9.87 7.11 -25.35
N PRO A 289 -8.58 7.44 -25.12
CA PRO A 289 -7.60 6.46 -24.70
C PRO A 289 -7.86 6.01 -23.25
N ASP A 290 -7.38 4.82 -22.90
CA ASP A 290 -7.62 4.18 -21.61
C ASP A 290 -6.36 4.08 -20.74
N THR A 291 -5.32 4.86 -21.04
CA THR A 291 -4.07 4.93 -20.26
C THR A 291 -3.89 6.29 -19.60
N MET A 292 -3.20 6.31 -18.45
CA MET A 292 -2.92 7.57 -17.74
C MET A 292 -2.06 8.50 -18.59
N GLU A 293 -1.02 7.98 -19.21
CA GLU A 293 -0.08 8.73 -20.05
C GLU A 293 -0.80 9.44 -21.20
N GLU A 294 -1.74 8.76 -21.87
CA GLU A 294 -2.47 9.33 -23.00
C GLU A 294 -3.57 10.30 -22.56
N LEU A 295 -4.29 10.02 -21.46
CA LEU A 295 -5.30 10.91 -20.93
C LEU A 295 -4.72 12.26 -20.47
N LEU A 296 -3.49 12.27 -19.95
CA LEU A 296 -2.78 13.49 -19.56
C LEU A 296 -2.35 14.37 -20.74
N LEU A 297 -2.48 13.90 -21.99
CA LEU A 297 -2.23 14.71 -23.18
C LEU A 297 -3.35 15.73 -23.45
N PHE A 298 -4.55 15.50 -22.90
CA PHE A 298 -5.68 16.38 -23.12
C PHE A 298 -5.54 17.69 -22.33
N PRO A 299 -5.69 18.86 -22.97
CA PRO A 299 -5.57 20.15 -22.29
C PRO A 299 -6.46 20.26 -21.05
N GLY A 300 -5.84 20.65 -19.94
CA GLY A 300 -6.52 20.80 -18.65
C GLY A 300 -6.98 19.48 -18.00
N VAL A 301 -6.60 18.32 -18.53
CA VAL A 301 -6.79 17.01 -17.89
C VAL A 301 -5.59 16.68 -17.01
N GLY A 302 -5.77 16.80 -15.70
CA GLY A 302 -4.81 16.30 -14.71
C GLY A 302 -5.16 14.91 -14.20
N ARG A 303 -4.31 14.32 -13.33
CA ARG A 303 -4.48 12.97 -12.76
C ARG A 303 -5.87 12.72 -12.15
N LYS A 304 -6.49 13.73 -11.51
CA LYS A 304 -7.86 13.63 -10.98
C LYS A 304 -8.87 13.25 -12.08
N ILE A 305 -8.85 13.97 -13.20
CA ILE A 305 -9.80 13.77 -14.30
C ILE A 305 -9.45 12.47 -15.04
N ALA A 306 -8.16 12.19 -15.24
CA ALA A 306 -7.73 10.93 -15.83
C ALA A 306 -8.17 9.72 -14.98
N ASN A 307 -7.97 9.73 -13.66
CA ASN A 307 -8.45 8.66 -12.78
C ASN A 307 -9.97 8.54 -12.79
N LEU A 308 -10.71 9.65 -12.89
CA LEU A 308 -12.17 9.61 -13.05
C LEU A 308 -12.56 8.87 -14.33
N LEU A 309 -11.90 9.15 -15.45
CA LEU A 309 -12.15 8.44 -16.72
C LEU A 309 -11.75 6.96 -16.63
N LEU A 310 -10.56 6.65 -16.09
CA LEU A 310 -10.09 5.28 -15.91
C LEU A 310 -11.06 4.43 -15.08
N GLY A 311 -11.59 5.01 -13.99
CA GLY A 311 -12.58 4.36 -13.13
C GLY A 311 -13.94 4.23 -13.81
N ASP A 312 -14.59 5.35 -14.11
CA ASP A 312 -16.00 5.39 -14.51
C ASP A 312 -16.26 4.93 -15.95
N VAL A 313 -15.30 5.12 -16.86
CA VAL A 313 -15.45 4.71 -18.27
C VAL A 313 -14.86 3.34 -18.52
N PHE A 314 -13.65 3.10 -18.01
CA PHE A 314 -12.86 1.92 -18.38
C PHE A 314 -12.86 0.82 -17.31
N GLY A 315 -13.49 1.05 -16.16
CA GLY A 315 -13.57 0.06 -15.07
C GLY A 315 -12.22 -0.31 -14.47
N LYS A 316 -11.21 0.56 -14.63
CA LYS A 316 -9.86 0.33 -14.12
C LYS A 316 -9.74 0.82 -12.67
N PRO A 317 -8.85 0.22 -11.86
CA PRO A 317 -8.56 0.73 -10.53
C PRO A 317 -8.16 2.21 -10.58
N ALA A 318 -8.82 3.03 -9.77
CA ALA A 318 -8.65 4.48 -9.82
C ALA A 318 -8.87 5.11 -8.45
N VAL A 319 -8.00 6.08 -8.10
CA VAL A 319 -8.11 6.87 -6.88
C VAL A 319 -8.25 8.35 -7.27
N VAL A 320 -9.46 8.88 -7.12
CA VAL A 320 -9.78 10.28 -7.45
C VAL A 320 -9.59 11.15 -6.22
N THR A 321 -8.42 11.81 -6.14
CA THR A 321 -8.05 12.67 -5.01
C THR A 321 -8.61 14.08 -5.14
N ASP A 322 -9.91 14.24 -4.91
CA ASP A 322 -10.56 15.55 -4.84
C ASP A 322 -10.52 16.17 -3.43
N THR A 323 -11.15 17.32 -3.24
CA THR A 323 -11.17 18.02 -1.95
C THR A 323 -11.94 17.27 -0.86
N HIS A 324 -12.92 16.43 -1.22
CA HIS A 324 -13.62 15.57 -0.28
C HIS A 324 -12.70 14.42 0.15
N PHE A 325 -12.12 13.72 -0.81
CA PHE A 325 -11.23 12.59 -0.60
C PHE A 325 -10.01 12.95 0.24
N ILE A 326 -9.34 14.07 -0.11
CA ILE A 326 -8.18 14.59 0.62
C ILE A 326 -8.52 14.93 2.07
N ARG A 327 -9.69 15.52 2.32
CA ARG A 327 -10.10 15.89 3.67
C ARG A 327 -10.50 14.66 4.48
N ILE A 328 -11.33 13.80 3.91
CA ILE A 328 -12.01 12.72 4.63
C ILE A 328 -11.06 11.58 4.91
N CYS A 329 -10.24 11.14 3.94
CA CYS A 329 -9.27 10.07 4.20
C CYS A 329 -8.17 10.52 5.19
N GLY A 330 -7.80 11.80 5.19
CA GLY A 330 -6.96 12.39 6.24
C GLY A 330 -7.61 12.35 7.62
N ARG A 331 -8.88 12.75 7.75
CA ARG A 331 -9.66 12.65 9.01
C ARG A 331 -9.81 11.20 9.50
N LEU A 332 -10.00 10.26 8.59
CA LEU A 332 -10.07 8.82 8.88
C LEU A 332 -8.71 8.25 9.32
N GLY A 333 -7.62 9.00 9.14
CA GLY A 333 -6.27 8.60 9.53
C GLY A 333 -5.65 7.57 8.59
N ALA A 334 -5.93 7.66 7.28
CA ALA A 334 -5.19 6.90 6.27
C ALA A 334 -3.77 7.49 6.05
N TYR A 335 -3.62 8.79 6.30
CA TYR A 335 -2.38 9.56 6.24
C TYR A 335 -2.47 10.77 7.20
N PRO A 336 -1.35 11.47 7.48
CA PRO A 336 -1.37 12.68 8.31
C PRO A 336 -2.40 13.70 7.82
N GLU A 337 -3.26 14.18 8.73
CA GLU A 337 -4.43 15.01 8.36
C GLU A 337 -4.06 16.34 7.68
N ASP A 338 -2.84 16.82 7.85
CA ASP A 338 -2.27 18.03 7.25
C ASP A 338 -1.71 17.81 5.83
N GLU A 339 -1.58 16.56 5.36
CA GLU A 339 -1.19 16.28 3.98
C GLU A 339 -2.29 16.75 3.00
N LYS A 340 -1.87 17.47 1.95
CA LYS A 340 -2.76 18.05 0.93
C LYS A 340 -2.30 17.78 -0.50
N ASN A 341 -1.12 17.19 -0.70
CA ASN A 341 -0.58 16.90 -2.03
C ASN A 341 -1.37 15.72 -2.66
N PRO A 342 -2.14 15.96 -3.75
CA PRO A 342 -2.99 14.93 -4.33
C PRO A 342 -2.20 13.71 -4.83
N ALA A 343 -1.03 13.91 -5.46
CA ALA A 343 -0.22 12.81 -6.00
C ALA A 343 0.37 11.92 -4.90
N LYS A 344 0.80 12.52 -3.78
CA LYS A 344 1.27 11.76 -2.61
C LYS A 344 0.13 10.99 -1.95
N ILE A 345 -1.04 11.60 -1.82
CA ILE A 345 -2.25 10.96 -1.26
C ILE A 345 -2.70 9.80 -2.14
N GLU A 346 -2.72 9.97 -3.47
CA GLU A 346 -3.03 8.91 -4.43
C GLU A 346 -2.11 7.71 -4.19
N ARG A 347 -0.78 7.92 -4.15
CA ARG A 347 0.20 6.86 -3.90
C ARG A 347 0.01 6.15 -2.56
N ILE A 348 -0.37 6.87 -1.50
CA ILE A 348 -0.64 6.27 -0.18
C ILE A 348 -1.93 5.44 -0.23
N MET A 349 -2.97 5.93 -0.90
CA MET A 349 -4.30 5.31 -0.86
C MET A 349 -4.44 4.13 -1.82
N THR A 350 -3.75 4.12 -2.96
CA THR A 350 -3.78 3.02 -3.94
C THR A 350 -3.56 1.64 -3.30
N PRO A 351 -2.52 1.39 -2.50
CA PRO A 351 -2.32 0.08 -1.86
C PRO A 351 -3.26 -0.19 -0.66
N LEU A 352 -4.03 0.81 -0.20
CA LEU A 352 -4.94 0.66 0.94
C LEU A 352 -6.36 0.23 0.53
N LEU A 353 -6.73 0.45 -0.72
CA LEU A 353 -8.06 0.13 -1.26
C LEU A 353 -8.01 -1.14 -2.10
N ASP A 354 -9.12 -1.88 -2.13
CA ASP A 354 -9.28 -2.96 -3.11
C ASP A 354 -9.35 -2.34 -4.51
N PRO A 355 -8.51 -2.77 -5.47
CA PRO A 355 -8.53 -2.28 -6.84
C PRO A 355 -9.95 -2.28 -7.46
N LYS A 356 -10.76 -3.30 -7.16
CA LYS A 356 -12.13 -3.46 -7.69
C LYS A 356 -13.14 -2.50 -7.08
N GLU A 357 -12.87 -1.97 -5.88
CA GLU A 357 -13.77 -1.04 -5.17
C GLU A 357 -13.23 0.40 -5.15
N SER A 358 -12.02 0.65 -5.67
CA SER A 358 -11.30 1.91 -5.53
C SER A 358 -12.04 3.12 -6.12
N ALA A 359 -12.63 2.98 -7.32
CA ALA A 359 -13.41 4.02 -7.98
C ALA A 359 -14.71 4.31 -7.21
N ASP A 360 -15.49 3.27 -6.91
CA ASP A 360 -16.72 3.36 -6.12
C ASP A 360 -16.49 3.99 -4.73
N PHE A 361 -15.39 3.62 -4.08
CA PHE A 361 -15.00 4.20 -2.80
C PHE A 361 -14.86 5.72 -2.91
N CYS A 362 -14.25 6.23 -4.00
CA CYS A 362 -14.13 7.67 -4.23
C CYS A 362 -15.50 8.34 -4.33
N HIS A 363 -16.45 7.76 -5.05
CA HIS A 363 -17.82 8.29 -5.16
C HIS A 363 -18.52 8.31 -3.80
N ARG A 364 -18.46 7.20 -3.05
CA ARG A 364 -19.06 7.11 -1.71
C ARG A 364 -18.46 8.14 -0.74
N ILE A 365 -17.17 8.43 -0.85
CA ILE A 365 -16.50 9.47 -0.05
C ILE A 365 -17.01 10.88 -0.39
N VAL A 366 -17.28 11.17 -1.67
CA VAL A 366 -17.87 12.46 -2.07
C VAL A 366 -19.26 12.63 -1.44
N TRP A 367 -20.13 11.62 -1.56
CA TRP A 367 -21.47 11.61 -0.95
C TRP A 367 -21.40 11.74 0.58
N PHE A 368 -20.58 10.93 1.23
CA PHE A 368 -20.33 11.01 2.67
C PHE A 368 -19.85 12.40 3.11
N GLY A 369 -19.00 13.04 2.29
CA GLY A 369 -18.51 14.38 2.53
C GLY A 369 -19.55 15.50 2.38
N ARG A 370 -20.65 15.26 1.67
CA ARG A 370 -21.77 16.18 1.52
C ARG A 370 -22.76 16.04 2.67
N ASP A 371 -23.06 14.81 3.08
CA ASP A 371 -24.14 14.54 4.02
C ASP A 371 -23.69 14.60 5.49
N ILE A 372 -22.48 14.09 5.77
CA ILE A 372 -22.00 13.80 7.12
C ILE A 372 -20.69 14.55 7.40
N CYS A 373 -19.62 14.25 6.66
CA CYS A 373 -18.28 14.79 6.92
C CYS A 373 -18.02 16.10 6.15
N THR A 374 -18.88 17.09 6.39
CA THR A 374 -18.76 18.41 5.76
C THR A 374 -17.47 19.12 6.17
N ALA A 375 -17.04 20.11 5.37
CA ALA A 375 -15.80 20.82 5.62
C ALA A 375 -15.82 21.60 6.94
N ARG A 376 -16.90 22.35 7.19
CA ARG A 376 -17.01 23.30 8.32
C ARG A 376 -17.61 22.69 9.59
N ALA A 377 -18.64 21.85 9.45
CA ALA A 377 -19.39 21.31 10.59
C ALA A 377 -19.70 19.82 10.35
N PRO A 378 -18.69 18.93 10.46
CA PRO A 378 -18.91 17.51 10.31
C PRO A 378 -19.81 16.98 11.44
N LYS A 379 -20.74 16.08 11.10
CA LYS A 379 -21.70 15.49 12.05
C LYS A 379 -21.05 14.33 12.84
N CYS A 380 -19.98 14.60 13.59
CA CYS A 380 -19.18 13.57 14.26
C CYS A 380 -19.97 12.73 15.28
N ALA A 381 -20.87 13.36 16.04
CA ALA A 381 -21.65 12.68 17.10
C ALA A 381 -22.56 11.56 16.57
N SER A 382 -23.05 11.68 15.34
CA SER A 382 -23.89 10.67 14.68
C SER A 382 -23.19 9.99 13.50
N CYS A 383 -21.87 10.13 13.41
CA CYS A 383 -21.11 9.61 12.28
C CYS A 383 -21.02 8.07 12.32
N PRO A 384 -21.46 7.35 11.28
CA PRO A 384 -21.41 5.88 11.25
C PRO A 384 -19.99 5.31 11.18
N LEU A 385 -18.99 6.16 10.93
CA LEU A 385 -17.57 5.81 10.90
C LEU A 385 -16.82 6.25 12.17
N ALA A 386 -17.49 6.79 13.20
CA ALA A 386 -16.84 7.39 14.37
C ALA A 386 -15.87 6.43 15.10
N SER A 387 -16.21 5.15 15.22
CA SER A 387 -15.33 4.15 15.84
C SER A 387 -14.06 3.85 15.04
N LEU A 388 -14.06 4.12 13.74
CA LEU A 388 -12.95 3.89 12.80
C LEU A 388 -12.22 5.19 12.42
N CYS A 389 -12.63 6.34 12.96
CA CYS A 389 -12.13 7.65 12.56
C CYS A 389 -11.20 8.21 13.62
N ASP A 390 -10.00 8.60 13.21
CA ASP A 390 -9.00 9.15 14.15
C ASP A 390 -9.32 10.60 14.51
N HIS A 391 -9.97 11.36 13.63
CA HIS A 391 -10.44 12.72 13.92
C HIS A 391 -11.56 12.77 14.96
N SER A 392 -12.48 11.81 15.00
CA SER A 392 -13.57 11.82 15.99
C SER A 392 -13.15 11.36 17.39
N LYS A 393 -11.93 10.85 17.54
CA LYS A 393 -11.34 10.47 18.83
C LYS A 393 -10.56 11.63 19.47
N LYS A 394 -10.31 12.70 18.70
CA LYS A 394 -9.80 13.98 19.20
C LYS A 394 -10.95 14.79 19.76
#